data_AF-A0A915LGH0-F1
#
_entry.id   AF-A0A915LGH0-F1
#
_cell.length_a   1.000
_cell.length_b   1.000
_cell.length_c   1.000
_cell.angle_alpha   90.00
_cell.angle_beta   90.00
_cell.angle_gamma   90.00
#
_symmetry.space_group_name_H-M   'P 1'
#
loop_
_entity.id
_entity.type
_entity.pdbx_description
1 polymer ?
#
loop_
_entity_poly.entity_id
_entity_poly.type
_entity_poly.pdbx_seq_one_letter_code
_entity_poly.pdbx_strand_id
1 'polypeptide(L)'
;GVTSHLEIFDCTEKTISVLTLQLPEPFLNFAWEPKGNKFCVLVGSTKITPLIYRYDKGKPAPQLLSKIESGTNLNSISWAPQGGWLIVYGASTPGGLVYFIDASGQTEANRIRSIEHPSLTKAFWDPTGRYLAICSFGGKSRYETGYRIYTFLGREILRKIVDSLLQFRWRPRPPIQLSEQKLKEIRKTLKQKSQQFEEEDKRELLKVSKEIIELRQSALALFKEIRQRSQNYDIEEREEKLALRGGKDLKKMELDLVEETITIALNTEMEELKETNTAKESDDMD
;
A
#
# COMPACT_ATOMS: atom_id res chain seq x y z
N GLY A 1 13.39 -34.54 19.65
CA GLY A 1 12.80 -33.26 19.22
C GLY A 1 13.87 -32.20 19.29
N VAL A 2 13.91 -31.28 18.33
CA VAL A 2 14.82 -30.12 18.41
C VAL A 2 14.24 -29.15 19.44
N THR A 3 15.01 -28.82 20.47
CA THR A 3 14.66 -27.78 21.43
C THR A 3 15.31 -26.46 20.99
N SER A 4 14.59 -25.36 21.10
CA SER A 4 15.09 -24.04 20.74
C SER A 4 14.87 -23.08 21.91
N HIS A 5 15.81 -22.16 22.10
CA HIS A 5 15.71 -21.11 23.11
C HIS A 5 16.28 -19.81 22.55
N LEU A 6 15.92 -18.70 23.17
CA LEU A 6 16.45 -17.38 22.90
C LEU A 6 17.21 -16.90 24.13
N GLU A 7 18.41 -16.38 23.92
CA GLU A 7 19.17 -15.65 24.95
C GLU A 7 19.09 -14.15 24.63
N ILE A 8 18.55 -13.38 25.57
CA ILE A 8 18.39 -11.93 25.45
C ILE A 8 19.41 -11.29 26.39
N PHE A 9 20.29 -10.47 25.83
CA PHE A 9 21.32 -9.75 26.56
C PHE A 9 20.83 -8.31 26.80
N ASP A 10 20.63 -7.91 28.06
CA ASP A 10 20.39 -6.52 28.41
C ASP A 10 21.74 -5.81 28.58
N CYS A 11 22.08 -4.98 27.60
CA CYS A 11 23.30 -4.18 27.57
C CYS A 11 23.07 -2.73 28.04
N THR A 12 21.95 -2.42 28.70
CA THR A 12 21.64 -1.05 29.14
C THR A 12 22.33 -0.65 30.44
N GLU A 13 22.75 -1.62 31.25
CA GLU A 13 23.51 -1.42 32.48
C GLU A 13 24.97 -1.85 32.32
N LYS A 14 25.84 -1.48 33.27
CA LYS A 14 27.26 -1.88 33.25
C LYS A 14 27.44 -3.40 33.32
N THR A 15 26.56 -4.08 34.05
CA THR A 15 26.51 -5.54 34.13
C THR A 15 25.54 -6.07 33.08
N ILE A 16 26.03 -6.88 32.16
CA ILE A 16 25.19 -7.50 31.13
C ILE A 16 24.37 -8.59 31.81
N SER A 17 23.04 -8.41 31.87
CA SER A 17 22.13 -9.47 32.33
C SER A 17 21.73 -10.34 31.14
N VAL A 18 21.67 -11.65 31.36
CA VAL A 18 21.28 -12.64 30.34
C VAL A 18 19.97 -13.27 30.75
N LEU A 19 18.98 -13.21 29.87
CA LEU A 19 17.68 -13.83 30.05
C LEU A 19 17.51 -14.97 29.04
N THR A 20 17.19 -16.16 29.54
CA THR A 20 16.92 -17.32 28.69
C THR A 20 15.42 -17.55 28.56
N LEU A 21 14.91 -17.57 27.33
CA LEU A 21 13.52 -17.88 27.01
C LEU A 21 13.47 -19.20 26.23
N GLN A 22 12.90 -20.23 26.84
CA GLN A 22 12.66 -21.51 26.15
C GLN A 22 11.48 -21.38 25.19
N LEU A 23 11.64 -21.88 23.95
CA LEU A 23 10.58 -21.86 22.94
C LEU A 23 9.79 -23.17 22.97
N PRO A 24 8.45 -23.11 22.82
CA PRO A 24 7.60 -24.30 22.89
C PRO A 24 7.70 -25.20 21.65
N GLU A 25 8.15 -24.64 20.53
CA GLU A 25 8.25 -25.28 19.22
C GLU A 25 9.54 -24.85 18.52
N PRO A 26 9.97 -25.54 17.45
CA PRO A 26 11.19 -25.19 16.72
C PRO A 26 11.19 -23.73 16.25
N PHE A 27 12.33 -23.07 16.42
CA PHE A 27 12.53 -21.69 15.99
C PHE A 27 12.54 -21.55 14.46
N LEU A 28 11.90 -20.49 13.94
CA LEU A 28 11.95 -20.14 12.52
C LEU A 28 12.49 -18.72 12.27
N ASN A 29 11.94 -17.70 12.94
CA ASN A 29 12.33 -16.31 12.71
C ASN A 29 12.08 -15.44 13.94
N PHE A 30 12.76 -14.30 14.01
CA PHE A 30 12.74 -13.36 15.12
C PHE A 30 12.83 -11.91 14.63
N ALA A 31 12.06 -11.01 15.24
CA ALA A 31 12.25 -9.57 15.01
C ALA A 31 11.82 -8.71 16.21
N TRP A 32 12.66 -7.72 16.56
CA TRP A 32 12.35 -6.68 17.55
C TRP A 32 11.42 -5.60 16.99
N GLU A 33 10.56 -5.07 17.86
CA GLU A 33 9.84 -3.83 17.62
C GLU A 33 10.82 -2.65 17.56
N PRO A 34 10.81 -1.85 16.48
CA PRO A 34 11.61 -0.64 16.41
C PRO A 34 11.25 0.33 17.53
N LYS A 35 12.27 0.80 18.27
CA LYS A 35 12.12 1.76 19.39
C LYS A 35 11.19 1.28 20.52
N GLY A 36 10.93 -0.02 20.58
CA GLY A 36 10.06 -0.63 21.58
C GLY A 36 10.80 -1.69 22.39
N ASN A 37 10.03 -2.38 23.22
CA ASN A 37 10.51 -3.46 24.07
C ASN A 37 9.77 -4.78 23.78
N LYS A 38 9.01 -4.84 22.70
CA LYS A 38 8.35 -6.06 22.23
C LYS A 38 9.14 -6.72 21.12
N PHE A 39 8.90 -8.00 20.93
CA PHE A 39 9.45 -8.76 19.81
C PHE A 39 8.48 -9.86 19.38
N CYS A 40 8.65 -10.32 18.16
CA CYS A 40 7.88 -11.42 17.61
C CYS A 40 8.83 -12.58 17.27
N VAL A 41 8.39 -13.79 17.60
CA VAL A 41 9.07 -15.05 17.28
C VAL A 41 8.12 -15.90 16.45
N LEU A 42 8.59 -16.44 15.33
CA LEU A 42 7.90 -17.48 14.59
C LEU A 42 8.41 -18.83 15.05
N VAL A 43 7.50 -19.69 15.45
CA VAL A 43 7.81 -21.07 15.88
C VAL A 43 6.91 -22.07 15.17
N GLY A 44 7.38 -23.31 15.02
CA GLY A 44 6.64 -24.42 14.42
C GLY A 44 7.32 -24.96 13.16
N SER A 45 6.80 -26.10 12.67
CA SER A 45 7.36 -26.79 11.49
C SER A 45 6.44 -26.72 10.28
N THR A 46 5.21 -27.24 10.40
CA THR A 46 4.21 -27.27 9.30
C THR A 46 3.25 -26.10 9.38
N LYS A 47 2.72 -25.86 10.57
CA LYS A 47 1.95 -24.67 10.93
C LYS A 47 2.85 -23.76 11.76
N ILE A 48 2.98 -22.52 11.32
CA ILE A 48 3.87 -21.54 11.93
C ILE A 48 3.03 -20.60 12.79
N THR A 49 3.39 -20.51 14.06
CA THR A 49 2.71 -19.69 15.07
C THR A 49 3.54 -18.45 15.38
N PRO A 50 2.99 -17.23 15.16
CA PRO A 50 3.59 -16.01 15.66
C PRO A 50 3.33 -15.83 17.17
N LEU A 51 4.40 -15.70 17.95
CA LEU A 51 4.37 -15.39 19.37
C LEU A 51 4.87 -13.96 19.59
N ILE A 52 4.08 -13.13 20.25
CA ILE A 52 4.46 -11.75 20.59
C ILE A 52 4.81 -11.70 22.07
N TYR A 53 6.03 -11.26 22.36
CA TYR A 53 6.53 -11.08 23.72
C TYR A 53 6.80 -9.61 24.02
N ARG A 54 6.78 -9.25 25.30
CA ARG A 54 7.25 -7.98 25.84
C ARG A 54 8.36 -8.23 26.85
N TYR A 55 9.46 -7.51 26.69
CA TYR A 55 10.54 -7.48 27.67
C TYR A 55 10.43 -6.19 28.50
N ASP A 56 10.10 -6.32 29.79
CA ASP A 56 10.14 -5.19 30.71
C ASP A 56 11.42 -5.27 31.55
N LYS A 57 12.12 -4.14 31.66
CA LYS A 57 13.33 -4.05 32.48
C LYS A 57 13.05 -4.47 33.93
N GLY A 58 13.98 -5.21 34.53
CA GLY A 58 13.87 -5.71 35.89
C GLY A 58 12.97 -6.94 36.06
N LYS A 59 12.28 -7.42 34.99
CA LYS A 59 11.59 -8.70 35.05
C LYS A 59 12.52 -9.85 34.67
N PRO A 60 12.40 -11.03 35.32
CA PRO A 60 13.31 -12.16 35.12
C PRO A 60 13.07 -12.91 33.80
N ALA A 61 11.98 -12.63 33.08
CA ALA A 61 11.68 -13.25 31.80
C ALA A 61 10.78 -12.33 30.94
N PRO A 62 10.90 -12.41 29.60
CA PRO A 62 9.92 -11.82 28.69
C PRO A 62 8.52 -12.36 28.94
N GLN A 63 7.53 -11.48 28.93
CA GLN A 63 6.12 -11.85 29.08
C GLN A 63 5.52 -12.14 27.72
N LEU A 64 4.90 -13.31 27.55
CA LEU A 64 4.10 -13.60 26.36
C LEU A 64 2.84 -12.72 26.40
N LEU A 65 2.67 -11.85 25.41
CA LEU A 65 1.47 -11.03 25.25
C LEU A 65 0.38 -11.82 24.54
N SER A 66 0.72 -12.45 23.41
CA SER A 66 -0.28 -13.15 22.60
C SER A 66 0.34 -14.22 21.72
N LYS A 67 -0.44 -15.29 21.53
CA LYS A 67 -0.21 -16.34 20.55
C LYS A 67 -1.18 -16.13 19.40
N ILE A 68 -0.68 -15.74 18.23
CA ILE A 68 -1.52 -15.55 17.04
C ILE A 68 -1.82 -16.91 16.41
N GLU A 69 -2.99 -17.02 15.79
CA GLU A 69 -3.41 -18.22 15.08
C GLU A 69 -2.33 -18.68 14.09
N SER A 70 -2.01 -19.98 14.11
CA SER A 70 -1.00 -20.56 13.26
C SER A 70 -1.39 -20.47 11.78
N GLY A 71 -0.47 -20.05 10.92
CA GLY A 71 -0.65 -20.03 9.46
C GLY A 71 0.26 -21.03 8.76
N THR A 72 -0.10 -21.42 7.55
CA THR A 72 0.79 -22.20 6.68
C THR A 72 1.77 -21.27 5.98
N ASN A 73 3.00 -21.75 5.76
CA ASN A 73 4.02 -21.05 4.96
C ASN A 73 4.43 -19.64 5.43
N LEU A 74 4.10 -19.22 6.66
CA LEU A 74 4.62 -17.97 7.22
C LEU A 74 6.11 -18.12 7.51
N ASN A 75 6.92 -17.14 7.14
CA ASN A 75 8.38 -17.23 7.34
C ASN A 75 9.07 -15.90 7.64
N SER A 76 8.38 -14.77 7.46
CA SER A 76 8.96 -13.44 7.55
C SER A 76 8.16 -12.56 8.52
N ILE A 77 8.88 -11.77 9.32
CA ILE A 77 8.30 -10.75 10.21
C ILE A 77 8.76 -9.38 9.72
N SER A 78 7.87 -8.39 9.70
CA SER A 78 8.24 -7.00 9.44
C SER A 78 7.44 -6.05 10.33
N TRP A 79 8.13 -5.38 11.25
CA TRP A 79 7.56 -4.36 12.12
C TRP A 79 7.49 -2.99 11.43
N ALA A 80 6.46 -2.22 11.76
CA ALA A 80 6.38 -0.83 11.37
C ALA A 80 7.52 -0.01 12.02
N PRO A 81 8.14 0.95 11.32
CA PRO A 81 9.27 1.72 11.83
C PRO A 81 9.00 2.56 13.09
N GLN A 82 7.73 2.83 13.39
CA GLN A 82 7.30 3.54 14.61
C GLN A 82 6.83 2.59 15.73
N GLY A 83 6.94 1.28 15.54
CA GLY A 83 6.43 0.27 16.45
C GLY A 83 4.91 0.14 16.39
N GLY A 84 4.34 -0.61 17.33
CA GLY A 84 2.91 -0.87 17.50
C GLY A 84 2.32 -1.83 16.48
N TRP A 85 2.75 -1.79 15.22
CA TRP A 85 2.19 -2.61 14.14
C TRP A 85 3.25 -3.55 13.59
N LEU A 86 2.82 -4.75 13.21
CA LEU A 86 3.66 -5.65 12.42
C LEU A 86 2.84 -6.42 11.40
N ILE A 87 3.56 -6.94 10.41
CA ILE A 87 3.07 -8.00 9.55
C ILE A 87 3.89 -9.27 9.74
N VAL A 88 3.21 -10.40 9.59
CA VAL A 88 3.84 -11.71 9.44
C VAL A 88 3.37 -12.28 8.12
N TYR A 89 4.30 -12.73 7.29
CA TYR A 89 3.96 -13.16 5.94
C TYR A 89 4.80 -14.33 5.43
N GLY A 90 4.27 -15.02 4.43
CA GLY A 90 4.96 -16.08 3.70
C GLY A 90 5.67 -15.55 2.46
N ALA A 91 6.94 -15.18 2.60
CA ALA A 91 7.77 -14.73 1.48
C ALA A 91 8.11 -15.90 0.54
N SER A 92 8.02 -15.66 -0.77
CA SER A 92 8.33 -16.64 -1.84
C SER A 92 7.53 -17.94 -1.72
N THR A 93 6.26 -17.83 -1.29
CA THR A 93 5.35 -18.97 -1.15
C THR A 93 4.17 -18.82 -2.11
N PRO A 94 3.57 -19.93 -2.62
CA PRO A 94 2.45 -19.84 -3.55
C PRO A 94 1.22 -19.12 -2.98
N GLY A 95 0.89 -19.39 -1.71
CA GLY A 95 -0.28 -18.81 -1.03
C GLY A 95 -0.08 -17.36 -0.55
N GLY A 96 1.17 -16.96 -0.27
CA GLY A 96 1.52 -15.59 0.10
C GLY A 96 0.63 -14.99 1.19
N LEU A 97 0.35 -15.77 2.24
CA LEU A 97 -0.46 -15.37 3.38
C LEU A 97 0.21 -14.21 4.12
N VAL A 98 -0.57 -13.21 4.51
CA VAL A 98 -0.13 -12.03 5.26
C VAL A 98 -1.08 -11.75 6.40
N TYR A 99 -0.55 -11.70 7.62
CA TYR A 99 -1.26 -11.26 8.81
C TYR A 99 -0.88 -9.83 9.15
N PHE A 100 -1.89 -8.98 9.33
CA PHE A 100 -1.74 -7.67 9.95
C PHE A 100 -2.05 -7.78 11.43
N ILE A 101 -1.09 -7.44 12.27
CA ILE A 101 -1.17 -7.58 13.72
C ILE A 101 -0.96 -6.21 14.37
N ASP A 102 -1.88 -5.88 15.28
CA ASP A 102 -1.75 -4.75 16.19
C ASP A 102 -1.16 -5.24 17.50
N ALA A 103 0.03 -4.76 17.81
CA ALA A 103 0.75 -4.95 19.06
C ALA A 103 0.92 -3.60 19.80
N SER A 104 0.14 -2.58 19.49
CA SER A 104 0.20 -1.27 20.17
C SER A 104 -0.30 -1.36 21.61
N GLY A 105 -1.15 -2.35 21.90
CA GLY A 105 -1.63 -2.68 23.23
C GLY A 105 -0.51 -3.07 24.19
N GLN A 106 -0.73 -2.81 25.49
CA GLN A 106 0.21 -3.20 26.55
C GLN A 106 0.06 -4.66 26.96
N THR A 107 -1.13 -5.22 26.89
CA THR A 107 -1.42 -6.57 27.42
C THR A 107 -1.59 -7.61 26.33
N GLU A 108 -2.06 -7.21 25.15
CA GLU A 108 -2.45 -8.12 24.09
C GLU A 108 -2.03 -7.58 22.72
N ALA A 109 -1.78 -8.50 21.80
CA ALA A 109 -1.56 -8.23 20.39
C ALA A 109 -2.55 -9.07 19.56
N ASN A 110 -3.27 -8.42 18.64
CA ASN A 110 -4.39 -9.02 17.93
C ASN A 110 -4.16 -9.02 16.41
N ARG A 111 -4.48 -10.14 15.76
CA ARG A 111 -4.55 -10.19 14.29
C ARG A 111 -5.82 -9.47 13.84
N ILE A 112 -5.66 -8.33 13.18
CA ILE A 112 -6.78 -7.53 12.68
C ILE A 112 -7.25 -8.01 11.32
N ARG A 113 -6.31 -8.45 10.48
CA ARG A 113 -6.62 -8.87 9.12
C ARG A 113 -5.71 -9.98 8.66
N SER A 114 -6.28 -10.86 7.83
CA SER A 114 -5.55 -11.82 7.02
C SER A 114 -5.84 -11.52 5.55
N ILE A 115 -4.81 -11.47 4.72
CA ILE A 115 -4.94 -11.36 3.27
C ILE A 115 -4.03 -12.39 2.59
N GLU A 116 -4.32 -12.65 1.33
CA GLU A 116 -3.48 -13.46 0.45
C GLU A 116 -2.92 -12.58 -0.65
N HIS A 117 -1.62 -12.71 -0.88
CA HIS A 117 -0.92 -12.01 -1.95
C HIS A 117 -0.11 -13.02 -2.77
N PRO A 118 -0.60 -13.42 -3.96
CA PRO A 118 0.10 -14.35 -4.81
C PRO A 118 1.53 -13.88 -5.10
N SER A 119 2.48 -14.80 -5.06
CA SER A 119 3.89 -14.56 -5.39
C SER A 119 4.53 -13.43 -4.56
N LEU A 120 4.04 -13.18 -3.34
CA LEU A 120 4.64 -12.22 -2.43
C LEU A 120 6.10 -12.56 -2.22
N THR A 121 6.99 -11.61 -2.55
CA THR A 121 8.43 -11.78 -2.34
C THR A 121 8.92 -11.03 -1.11
N LYS A 122 8.53 -9.76 -0.95
CA LYS A 122 8.98 -8.91 0.15
C LYS A 122 8.00 -7.79 0.44
N ALA A 123 7.97 -7.34 1.69
CA ALA A 123 7.17 -6.22 2.12
C ALA A 123 8.06 -5.09 2.68
N PHE A 124 7.64 -3.85 2.45
CA PHE A 124 8.36 -2.64 2.84
C PHE A 124 7.41 -1.65 3.49
N TRP A 125 7.67 -1.32 4.76
CA TRP A 125 6.99 -0.23 5.44
C TRP A 125 7.49 1.12 4.97
N ASP A 126 6.59 2.08 4.85
CA ASP A 126 6.97 3.47 4.69
C ASP A 126 7.64 3.99 5.98
N PRO A 127 8.51 5.02 5.92
CA PRO A 127 9.20 5.54 7.10
C PRO A 127 8.28 6.00 8.24
N THR A 128 7.01 6.33 7.94
CA THR A 128 6.02 6.73 8.96
C THR A 128 5.27 5.55 9.57
N GLY A 129 5.33 4.35 8.97
CA GLY A 129 4.61 3.16 9.43
C GLY A 129 3.11 3.18 9.16
N ARG A 130 2.62 4.11 8.34
CA ARG A 130 1.19 4.23 7.98
C ARG A 130 0.82 3.39 6.76
N TYR A 131 1.79 3.15 5.88
CA TYR A 131 1.62 2.44 4.64
C TYR A 131 2.62 1.31 4.52
N LEU A 132 2.18 0.24 3.87
CA LEU A 132 2.95 -0.95 3.60
C LEU A 132 2.88 -1.24 2.11
N ALA A 133 4.03 -1.38 1.46
CA ALA A 133 4.12 -1.91 0.11
C ALA A 133 4.45 -3.40 0.16
N ILE A 134 3.60 -4.23 -0.43
CA ILE A 134 3.85 -5.65 -0.66
C ILE A 134 4.25 -5.82 -2.12
N CYS A 135 5.40 -6.44 -2.36
CA CYS A 135 5.99 -6.54 -3.69
C CYS A 135 6.08 -8.00 -4.14
N SER A 136 5.77 -8.21 -5.41
CA SER A 136 6.08 -9.42 -6.16
C SER A 136 7.18 -9.09 -7.15
N PHE A 137 8.43 -9.38 -6.78
CA PHE A 137 9.59 -9.24 -7.64
C PHE A 137 9.68 -10.42 -8.61
N GLY A 138 10.25 -10.16 -9.78
CA GLY A 138 10.52 -11.19 -10.78
C GLY A 138 11.02 -10.58 -12.07
N GLY A 139 11.61 -11.41 -12.93
CA GLY A 139 11.93 -11.04 -14.32
C GLY A 139 11.59 -12.13 -15.34
N LYS A 140 11.15 -13.31 -14.86
CA LYS A 140 10.83 -14.51 -15.66
C LYS A 140 9.71 -15.38 -15.03
N SER A 141 8.95 -14.81 -14.09
CA SER A 141 7.87 -15.52 -13.39
C SER A 141 6.62 -15.59 -14.28
N ARG A 142 5.85 -16.68 -14.22
CA ARG A 142 4.52 -16.80 -14.85
C ARG A 142 3.44 -15.96 -14.14
N TYR A 143 3.79 -15.33 -13.03
CA TYR A 143 2.86 -14.59 -12.17
C TYR A 143 3.06 -13.09 -12.32
N GLU A 144 1.96 -12.33 -12.19
CA GLU A 144 1.96 -10.87 -12.22
C GLU A 144 2.97 -10.30 -11.23
N THR A 145 3.95 -9.54 -11.75
CA THR A 145 4.90 -8.78 -10.94
C THR A 145 4.36 -7.38 -10.70
N GLY A 146 4.79 -6.75 -9.61
CA GLY A 146 4.30 -5.43 -9.24
C GLY A 146 4.26 -5.23 -7.74
N TYR A 147 3.53 -4.21 -7.31
CA TYR A 147 3.38 -3.90 -5.91
C TYR A 147 1.96 -3.45 -5.56
N ARG A 148 1.57 -3.76 -4.33
CA ARG A 148 0.30 -3.33 -3.73
C ARG A 148 0.59 -2.53 -2.48
N ILE A 149 -0.05 -1.38 -2.34
CA ILE A 149 0.08 -0.51 -1.17
C ILE A 149 -1.15 -0.72 -0.29
N TYR A 150 -0.90 -1.04 0.97
CA TYR A 150 -1.89 -1.21 2.01
C TYR A 150 -1.74 -0.11 3.07
N THR A 151 -2.83 0.22 3.75
CA THR A 151 -2.75 0.87 5.06
C THR A 151 -2.18 -0.10 6.10
N PHE A 152 -1.71 0.41 7.23
CA PHE A 152 -1.31 -0.41 8.38
C PHE A 152 -2.44 -1.33 8.92
N LEU A 153 -3.71 -1.03 8.61
CA LEU A 153 -4.89 -1.87 8.91
C LEU A 153 -5.16 -2.96 7.87
N GLY A 154 -4.32 -3.04 6.83
CA GLY A 154 -4.44 -4.00 5.73
C GLY A 154 -5.53 -3.69 4.71
N ARG A 155 -5.96 -2.42 4.58
CA ARG A 155 -6.82 -1.98 3.48
C ARG A 155 -5.97 -1.68 2.25
N GLU A 156 -6.27 -2.32 1.12
CA GLU A 156 -5.60 -2.02 -0.16
C GLU A 156 -6.00 -0.60 -0.64
N ILE A 157 -5.00 0.20 -0.98
CA ILE A 157 -5.14 1.56 -1.50
C ILE A 157 -4.86 1.59 -2.99
N LEU A 158 -3.79 0.91 -3.40
CA LEU A 158 -3.29 0.95 -4.76
C LEU A 158 -2.72 -0.42 -5.12
N ARG A 159 -3.00 -0.83 -6.35
CA ARG A 159 -2.39 -1.98 -7.00
C ARG A 159 -1.76 -1.49 -8.29
N LYS A 160 -0.46 -1.76 -8.45
CA LYS A 160 0.25 -1.49 -9.69
C LYS A 160 0.92 -2.76 -10.17
N ILE A 161 0.47 -3.22 -11.33
CA ILE A 161 1.15 -4.27 -12.09
C ILE A 161 2.32 -3.59 -12.78
N VAL A 162 3.51 -4.16 -12.60
CA VAL A 162 4.75 -3.68 -13.21
C VAL A 162 5.47 -4.90 -13.73
N ASP A 163 5.65 -4.97 -15.04
CA ASP A 163 6.40 -6.05 -15.66
C ASP A 163 7.84 -6.03 -15.17
N SER A 164 8.29 -7.21 -14.73
CA SER A 164 9.64 -7.43 -14.25
C SER A 164 10.11 -6.46 -13.16
N LEU A 165 9.30 -6.26 -12.10
CA LEU A 165 9.70 -5.42 -10.97
C LEU A 165 11.02 -5.93 -10.36
N LEU A 166 12.07 -5.12 -10.44
CA LEU A 166 13.41 -5.46 -9.93
C LEU A 166 13.64 -4.97 -8.49
N GLN A 167 13.18 -3.76 -8.19
CA GLN A 167 13.43 -3.11 -6.91
C GLN A 167 12.25 -2.22 -6.50
N PHE A 168 11.98 -2.20 -5.20
CA PHE A 168 11.07 -1.26 -4.58
C PHE A 168 11.76 -0.65 -3.36
N ARG A 169 11.70 0.67 -3.24
CA ARG A 169 12.12 1.40 -2.04
C ARG A 169 11.21 2.61 -1.83
N TRP A 170 10.77 2.79 -0.59
CA TRP A 170 10.18 4.06 -0.18
C TRP A 170 11.26 5.13 -0.17
N ARG A 171 10.92 6.35 -0.63
CA ARG A 171 11.79 7.51 -0.48
C ARG A 171 12.03 7.75 1.02
N PRO A 172 13.27 7.70 1.52
CA PRO A 172 13.57 7.99 2.91
C PRO A 172 13.13 9.41 3.25
N ARG A 173 12.56 9.61 4.45
CA ARG A 173 12.21 10.94 4.95
C ARG A 173 13.33 11.42 5.89
N PRO A 174 14.07 12.48 5.56
CA PRO A 174 15.10 13.04 6.44
C PRO A 174 14.53 13.36 7.83
N PRO A 175 15.33 13.18 8.90
CA PRO A 175 14.89 13.54 10.24
C PRO A 175 14.62 15.04 10.31
N ILE A 176 13.43 15.41 10.77
CA ILE A 176 13.08 16.82 10.99
C ILE A 176 13.62 17.18 12.37
N GLN A 177 14.60 18.09 12.41
CA GLN A 177 15.11 18.63 13.66
C GLN A 177 14.07 19.60 14.24
N LEU A 178 13.30 19.13 15.22
CA LEU A 178 12.37 19.95 15.99
C LEU A 178 12.91 20.11 17.41
N SER A 179 12.79 21.31 17.97
CA SER A 179 13.08 21.53 19.38
C SER A 179 12.14 20.71 20.27
N GLU A 180 12.61 20.29 21.44
CA GLU A 180 11.79 19.51 22.38
C GLU A 180 10.51 20.27 22.80
N GLN A 181 10.59 21.60 22.91
CA GLN A 181 9.46 22.46 23.20
C GLN A 181 8.38 22.34 22.12
N LYS A 182 8.78 22.45 20.85
CA LYS A 182 7.87 22.33 19.71
C LYS A 182 7.27 20.93 19.60
N LEU A 183 8.01 19.88 19.94
CA LEU A 183 7.48 18.52 20.03
C LEU A 183 6.40 18.39 21.12
N LYS A 184 6.61 19.00 22.29
CA LYS A 184 5.61 19.02 23.38
C LYS A 184 4.36 19.79 22.98
N GLU A 185 4.52 20.94 22.32
CA GLU A 185 3.40 21.73 21.78
C GLU A 185 2.61 20.94 20.74
N ILE A 186 3.29 20.34 19.75
CA ILE A 186 2.63 19.52 18.71
C ILE A 186 1.84 18.39 19.35
N ARG A 187 2.39 17.69 20.36
CA ARG A 187 1.65 16.62 21.06
C ARG A 187 0.38 17.12 21.75
N LYS A 188 0.39 18.35 22.28
CA LYS A 188 -0.80 18.97 22.90
C LYS A 188 -1.84 19.39 21.85
N THR A 189 -1.41 19.98 20.75
CA THR A 189 -2.30 20.50 19.69
C THR A 189 -2.67 19.45 18.64
N LEU A 190 -2.13 18.22 18.72
CA LEU A 190 -2.25 17.20 17.67
C LEU A 190 -3.70 16.90 17.30
N LYS A 191 -4.60 16.79 18.29
CA LYS A 191 -6.02 16.50 18.04
C LYS A 191 -6.70 17.62 17.24
N GLN A 192 -6.45 18.87 17.62
CA GLN A 192 -7.00 20.04 16.92
C GLN A 192 -6.45 20.14 15.49
N LYS A 193 -5.13 19.97 15.32
CA LYS A 193 -4.51 19.96 13.99
C LYS A 193 -5.02 18.81 13.13
N SER A 194 -5.23 17.62 13.70
CA SER A 194 -5.78 16.47 12.98
C SER A 194 -7.16 16.78 12.42
N GLN A 195 -8.06 17.35 13.24
CA GLN A 195 -9.40 17.75 12.80
C GLN A 195 -9.34 18.81 11.69
N GLN A 196 -8.50 19.81 11.86
CA GLN A 196 -8.31 20.87 10.85
C GLN A 196 -7.83 20.29 9.51
N PHE A 197 -6.83 19.40 9.52
CA PHE A 197 -6.34 18.77 8.29
C PHE A 197 -7.37 17.83 7.66
N GLU A 198 -8.13 17.09 8.46
CA GLU A 198 -9.21 16.23 7.94
C GLU A 198 -10.32 17.05 7.27
N GLU A 199 -10.68 18.21 7.81
CA GLU A 199 -11.67 19.11 7.20
C GLU A 199 -11.15 19.75 5.91
N GLU A 200 -9.87 20.15 5.89
CA GLU A 200 -9.21 20.69 4.70
C GLU A 200 -9.09 19.65 3.58
N ASP A 201 -8.63 18.44 3.90
CA ASP A 201 -8.54 17.32 2.95
C ASP A 201 -9.93 16.97 2.37
N LYS A 202 -10.97 16.94 3.21
CA LYS A 202 -12.36 16.72 2.75
C LYS A 202 -12.81 17.83 1.81
N ARG A 203 -12.51 19.08 2.11
CA ARG A 203 -12.89 20.23 1.28
C ARG A 203 -12.22 20.17 -0.09
N GLU A 204 -10.93 19.86 -0.15
CA GLU A 204 -10.19 19.73 -1.40
C GLU A 204 -10.70 18.55 -2.25
N LEU A 205 -10.97 17.40 -1.62
CA LEU A 205 -11.54 16.24 -2.32
C LEU A 205 -12.93 16.54 -2.93
N LEU A 206 -13.75 17.32 -2.23
CA LEU A 206 -15.05 17.78 -2.75
C LEU A 206 -14.91 18.76 -3.93
N LYS A 207 -13.92 19.65 -3.93
CA LYS A 207 -13.66 20.55 -5.07
C LYS A 207 -13.24 19.78 -6.32
N VAL A 208 -12.23 18.91 -6.19
CA VAL A 208 -11.70 18.11 -7.31
C VAL A 208 -12.80 17.22 -7.92
N SER A 209 -13.62 16.59 -7.07
CA SER A 209 -14.74 15.78 -7.57
C SER A 209 -15.77 16.63 -8.32
N LYS A 210 -16.12 17.82 -7.84
CA LYS A 210 -17.07 18.70 -8.50
C LYS A 210 -16.60 19.14 -9.88
N GLU A 211 -15.35 19.60 -10.01
CA GLU A 211 -14.78 20.04 -11.29
C GLU A 211 -14.73 18.90 -12.31
N ILE A 212 -14.28 17.70 -11.91
CA ILE A 212 -14.26 16.52 -12.79
C ILE A 212 -15.69 16.10 -13.18
N ILE A 213 -16.63 16.15 -12.25
CA ILE A 213 -18.03 15.82 -12.51
C ILE A 213 -18.64 16.82 -13.49
N GLU A 214 -18.39 18.12 -13.33
CA GLU A 214 -18.87 19.18 -14.24
C GLU A 214 -18.28 19.03 -15.65
N LEU A 215 -16.98 18.72 -15.75
CA LEU A 215 -16.34 18.43 -17.04
C LEU A 215 -16.97 17.20 -17.71
N ARG A 216 -17.21 16.12 -16.95
CA ARG A 216 -17.88 14.92 -17.47
C ARG A 216 -19.32 15.19 -17.88
N GLN A 217 -20.06 15.97 -17.09
CA GLN A 217 -21.45 16.33 -17.39
C GLN A 217 -21.55 17.20 -18.63
N SER A 218 -20.68 18.21 -18.80
CA SER A 218 -20.64 19.04 -19.99
C SER A 218 -20.26 18.24 -21.24
N ALA A 219 -19.24 17.38 -21.16
CA ALA A 219 -18.88 16.48 -22.26
C ALA A 219 -20.03 15.53 -22.64
N LEU A 220 -20.73 14.96 -21.66
CA LEU A 220 -21.90 14.12 -21.90
C LEU A 220 -23.08 14.91 -22.50
N ALA A 221 -23.28 16.16 -22.10
CA ALA A 221 -24.32 17.03 -22.67
C ALA A 221 -24.03 17.34 -24.14
N LEU A 222 -22.80 17.72 -24.47
CA LEU A 222 -22.35 17.94 -25.86
C LEU A 222 -22.51 16.66 -26.69
N PHE A 223 -22.10 15.51 -26.16
CA PHE A 223 -22.28 14.23 -26.86
C PHE A 223 -23.76 13.91 -27.13
N LYS A 224 -24.64 14.14 -26.15
CA LYS A 224 -26.09 13.95 -26.32
C LYS A 224 -26.65 14.89 -27.37
N GLU A 225 -26.24 16.15 -27.38
CA GLU A 225 -26.67 17.14 -28.37
C GLU A 225 -26.25 16.73 -29.79
N ILE A 226 -24.98 16.35 -29.97
CA ILE A 226 -24.47 15.87 -31.26
C ILE A 226 -25.24 14.63 -31.71
N ARG A 227 -25.44 13.66 -30.81
CA ARG A 227 -26.18 12.43 -31.12
C ARG A 227 -27.63 12.73 -31.52
N GLN A 228 -28.29 13.64 -30.83
CA GLN A 228 -29.66 14.04 -31.16
C GLN A 228 -29.73 14.76 -32.51
N ARG A 229 -28.77 15.65 -32.79
CA ARG A 229 -28.67 16.33 -34.10
C ARG A 229 -28.46 15.32 -35.23
N SER A 230 -27.55 14.37 -35.06
CA SER A 230 -27.33 13.29 -36.03
C SER A 230 -28.56 12.40 -36.21
N GLN A 231 -29.29 12.10 -35.12
CA GLN A 231 -30.54 11.35 -35.21
C GLN A 231 -31.63 12.12 -35.96
N ASN A 232 -31.75 13.42 -35.72
CA ASN A 232 -32.72 14.26 -36.44
C ASN A 232 -32.37 14.35 -37.92
N TYR A 233 -31.11 14.59 -38.26
CA TYR A 233 -30.62 14.57 -39.64
C TYR A 233 -30.88 13.22 -40.34
N ASP A 234 -30.67 12.11 -39.61
CA ASP A 234 -30.99 10.77 -40.09
C ASP A 234 -32.49 10.52 -40.30
N ILE A 235 -33.36 11.21 -39.55
CA ILE A 235 -34.82 11.13 -39.69
C ILE A 235 -35.26 11.98 -40.87
N GLU A 236 -34.77 13.21 -40.98
CA GLU A 236 -35.11 14.16 -42.06
C GLU A 236 -34.69 13.61 -43.42
N GLU A 237 -33.45 13.15 -43.57
CA GLU A 237 -32.95 12.60 -44.83
C GLU A 237 -33.34 11.13 -45.05
N ARG A 238 -34.17 10.55 -44.17
CA ARG A 238 -34.49 9.12 -44.22
C ARG A 238 -35.14 8.75 -45.55
N GLU A 239 -36.14 9.51 -45.97
CA GLU A 239 -36.93 9.22 -47.17
C GLU A 239 -36.09 9.40 -48.44
N GLU A 240 -35.28 10.47 -48.50
CA GLU A 240 -34.36 10.72 -49.60
C GLU A 240 -33.28 9.62 -49.70
N LYS A 241 -32.67 9.23 -48.58
CA LYS A 241 -31.70 8.14 -48.53
C LYS A 241 -32.31 6.80 -48.93
N LEU A 242 -33.56 6.52 -48.53
CA LEU A 242 -34.30 5.33 -48.94
C LEU A 242 -34.58 5.32 -50.45
N ALA A 243 -34.98 6.46 -51.02
CA ALA A 243 -35.22 6.60 -52.45
C ALA A 243 -33.92 6.40 -53.26
N LEU A 244 -32.81 7.03 -52.83
CA LEU A 244 -31.49 6.89 -53.46
C LEU A 244 -30.93 5.45 -53.35
N ARG A 245 -31.37 4.68 -52.36
CA ARG A 245 -30.98 3.28 -52.14
C ARG A 245 -31.96 2.27 -52.77
N GLY A 246 -32.90 2.72 -53.60
CA GLY A 246 -33.87 1.84 -54.26
C GLY A 246 -34.80 1.12 -53.28
N GLY A 247 -35.16 1.75 -52.16
CA GLY A 247 -36.10 1.21 -51.17
C GLY A 247 -35.48 0.29 -50.10
N LYS A 248 -34.15 0.12 -50.06
CA LYS A 248 -33.47 -0.72 -49.05
C LYS A 248 -33.09 0.08 -47.80
N ASP A 249 -33.68 -0.27 -46.66
CA ASP A 249 -33.34 0.31 -45.35
C ASP A 249 -32.20 -0.48 -44.67
N LEU A 250 -30.99 0.11 -44.68
CA LEU A 250 -29.80 -0.47 -44.05
C LEU A 250 -29.91 -0.62 -42.53
N LYS A 251 -30.83 0.08 -41.85
CA LYS A 251 -31.04 -0.07 -40.39
C LYS A 251 -31.81 -1.36 -40.03
N LYS A 252 -32.48 -1.99 -41.00
CA LYS A 252 -33.19 -3.27 -40.84
C LYS A 252 -32.43 -4.46 -41.43
N MET A 253 -31.33 -4.23 -42.13
CA MET A 253 -30.43 -5.30 -42.53
C MET A 253 -29.63 -5.73 -41.30
N GLU A 254 -29.71 -7.01 -40.94
CA GLU A 254 -28.70 -7.63 -40.09
C GLU A 254 -27.37 -7.50 -40.83
N LEU A 255 -26.51 -6.63 -40.31
CA LEU A 255 -25.14 -6.52 -40.76
C LEU A 255 -24.35 -7.57 -40.00
N ASP A 256 -23.72 -8.51 -40.71
CA ASP A 256 -22.68 -9.39 -40.16
C ASP A 256 -21.47 -8.52 -39.79
N LEU A 257 -21.54 -7.92 -38.60
CA LEU A 257 -20.47 -7.09 -38.06
C LEU A 257 -19.34 -8.02 -37.59
N VAL A 258 -18.21 -7.98 -38.29
CA VAL A 258 -16.97 -8.61 -37.84
C VAL A 258 -16.32 -7.66 -36.83
N GLU A 259 -16.15 -8.10 -35.58
CA GLU A 259 -15.42 -7.35 -34.56
C GLU A 259 -13.92 -7.33 -34.90
N GLU A 260 -13.46 -6.27 -35.58
CA GLU A 260 -12.03 -6.00 -35.72
C GLU A 260 -11.52 -5.25 -34.47
N THR A 261 -10.67 -5.92 -33.69
CA THR A 261 -9.98 -5.33 -32.55
C THR A 261 -8.76 -4.56 -33.04
N ILE A 262 -8.87 -3.23 -33.14
CA ILE A 262 -7.74 -2.36 -33.47
C ILE A 262 -6.98 -2.01 -32.19
N THR A 263 -5.78 -2.54 -32.03
CA THR A 263 -4.86 -2.20 -30.94
C THR A 263 -4.14 -0.89 -31.25
N ILE A 264 -4.63 0.20 -30.67
CA ILE A 264 -3.96 1.51 -30.74
C ILE A 264 -2.90 1.56 -29.64
N ALA A 265 -1.62 1.58 -30.03
CA ALA A 265 -0.52 1.85 -29.12
C ALA A 265 -0.57 3.32 -28.69
N LEU A 266 -0.96 3.58 -27.44
CA LEU A 266 -0.87 4.91 -26.86
C LEU A 266 0.59 5.16 -26.48
N ASN A 267 1.29 6.00 -27.25
CA ASN A 267 2.57 6.55 -26.85
C ASN A 267 2.34 7.66 -25.83
N THR A 268 2.75 7.40 -24.59
CA THR A 268 2.79 8.41 -23.53
C THR A 268 4.11 9.15 -23.63
N GLU A 269 4.12 10.36 -24.20
CA GLU A 269 5.25 11.26 -24.05
C GLU A 269 5.23 11.87 -22.65
N MET A 270 6.31 11.70 -21.90
CA MET A 270 6.52 12.45 -20.67
C MET A 270 7.16 13.78 -21.03
N GLU A 271 6.42 14.88 -20.90
CA GLU A 271 7.03 16.20 -20.89
C GLU A 271 7.85 16.37 -19.60
N GLU A 272 9.17 16.49 -19.76
CA GLU A 272 10.02 17.03 -18.70
C GLU A 272 9.69 18.51 -18.51
N LEU A 273 9.12 18.85 -17.35
CA LEU A 273 8.95 20.23 -16.92
C LEU A 273 10.35 20.86 -16.79
N LYS A 274 10.68 21.77 -17.72
CA LYS A 274 11.89 22.60 -17.62
C LYS A 274 11.75 23.48 -16.37
N GLU A 275 12.62 23.26 -15.39
CA GLU A 275 12.81 24.18 -14.27
C GLU A 275 13.26 25.54 -14.83
N THR A 276 12.40 26.54 -14.75
CA THR A 276 12.76 27.93 -15.03
C THR A 276 13.60 28.47 -13.88
N ASN A 277 14.93 28.32 -14.00
CA ASN A 277 15.89 29.02 -13.15
C ASN A 277 15.77 30.54 -13.40
N THR A 278 14.97 31.21 -12.58
CA THR A 278 15.03 32.66 -12.39
C THR A 278 15.93 32.93 -11.18
N ALA A 279 17.24 32.93 -11.43
CA ALA A 279 18.24 33.37 -10.47
C ALA A 279 19.24 34.32 -11.16
N LYS A 280 18.90 35.61 -11.12
CA LYS A 280 19.77 36.78 -10.92
C LYS A 280 21.09 36.80 -11.70
N GLU A 281 21.09 37.55 -12.81
CA GLU A 281 22.25 38.35 -13.20
C GLU A 281 22.34 39.54 -12.25
N SER A 282 23.37 39.55 -11.41
CA SER A 282 23.91 40.74 -10.79
C SER A 282 25.42 40.58 -10.81
N ASP A 283 26.04 40.95 -11.91
CA ASP A 283 27.45 41.30 -12.01
C ASP A 283 27.59 42.11 -13.29
N ASP A 284 27.52 43.44 -13.12
CA ASP A 284 28.34 44.45 -13.81
C ASP A 284 27.70 45.83 -13.57
N MET A 285 28.40 46.68 -12.82
CA MET A 285 28.71 48.09 -13.12
C MET A 285 29.23 48.78 -11.85
N ASP A 286 30.49 49.23 -11.95
CA ASP A 286 31.30 50.14 -11.09
C ASP A 286 31.89 49.65 -9.76
#